data_AF-A0A2R7KQD3-F1
#
_entry.id   AF-A0A2R7KQD3-F1
#
_cell.length_a   1.000
_cell.length_b   1.000
_cell.length_c   1.000
_cell.angle_alpha   90.00
_cell.angle_beta   90.00
_cell.angle_gamma   90.00
#
_symmetry.space_group_name_H-M   'P 1'
#
loop_
_entity.id
_entity.type
_entity.pdbx_description
1 polymer ?
#
loop_
_entity_poly.entity_id
_entity_poly.type
_entity_poly.pdbx_seq_one_letter_code
_entity_poly.pdbx_strand_id
1 'polypeptide(L)'
;PFGMAKLAPHTNAYGSGGSWAPCGYDDRHNSIEGFGHFHEFQIGGLVAMPVTGKLQTTPGTLEKPETGYRSTFDKKDEHAEPGYYSVFLKEYGIKAELTATERVGFHRYTFPESTASRIIFDIGHRQGESSGVTEATMKLSGKNTLEGTIETFPEYLKFCDPKKRVKMYFVIQLNKTPQSYGSFVENKTFDGQAETKGIGNGMYINFATKKGEVVEMQVGLSYTSIENAKLNLKAEATGQTFDAVKATAHEKWNEKLGRIKVETKDSINKVKFYTGLYHALLGRGLASDVNGSYPRHDGKIGKIPLDGNGKPKYNHYNTDGIWGGFWNLGQLWALAYPDYLSEYLQSNIDFAKETGWLH
;
A
#
# COMPACT_ATOMS: atom_id res chain seq x y z
N PRO A 1 -12.24 -2.53 2.23
CA PRO A 1 -13.03 -1.27 2.09
C PRO A 1 -12.41 -0.14 2.93
N PHE A 2 -12.20 1.04 2.33
CA PHE A 2 -11.70 2.26 2.99
C PHE A 2 -10.39 2.11 3.80
N GLY A 3 -9.58 1.09 3.51
CA GLY A 3 -8.36 0.78 4.25
C GLY A 3 -7.21 1.74 3.96
N MET A 4 -6.25 1.78 4.89
CA MET A 4 -4.95 2.44 4.70
C MET A 4 -4.02 1.56 3.85
N ALA A 5 -4.00 0.25 4.14
CA ALA A 5 -3.22 -0.71 3.36
C ALA A 5 -3.92 -1.00 2.03
N LYS A 6 -3.29 -0.57 0.95
CA LYS A 6 -3.79 -0.75 -0.42
C LYS A 6 -2.68 -1.36 -1.25
N LEU A 7 -2.61 -2.68 -1.25
CA LEU A 7 -1.56 -3.39 -1.97
C LEU A 7 -1.99 -3.55 -3.42
N ALA A 8 -1.14 -3.13 -4.36
CA ALA A 8 -1.41 -3.31 -5.78
C ALA A 8 -0.12 -3.47 -6.59
N PRO A 9 -0.16 -4.22 -7.70
CA PRO A 9 0.92 -4.26 -8.68
C PRO A 9 1.14 -2.88 -9.31
N HIS A 10 2.40 -2.50 -9.48
CA HIS A 10 2.82 -1.39 -10.31
C HIS A 10 3.29 -1.94 -11.66
N THR A 11 2.76 -1.38 -12.74
CA THR A 11 3.24 -1.63 -14.11
C THR A 11 4.05 -0.46 -14.65
N ASN A 12 3.80 0.78 -14.21
CA ASN A 12 4.53 1.97 -14.65
C ASN A 12 4.37 3.15 -13.67
N ALA A 13 4.56 2.89 -12.38
CA ALA A 13 4.59 3.87 -11.31
C ALA A 13 5.97 4.53 -11.15
N TYR A 14 7.06 3.79 -11.38
CA TYR A 14 8.43 4.23 -11.16
C TYR A 14 8.77 5.45 -12.01
N GLY A 15 9.08 6.57 -11.34
CA GLY A 15 9.44 7.81 -12.03
C GLY A 15 8.32 8.45 -12.85
N SER A 16 7.11 7.87 -12.86
CA SER A 16 5.97 8.34 -13.65
C SER A 16 5.56 9.75 -13.27
N GLY A 17 5.30 10.58 -14.28
CA GLY A 17 4.92 12.01 -14.20
C GLY A 17 3.73 12.37 -13.32
N GLY A 18 2.93 11.37 -12.97
CA GLY A 18 1.51 11.57 -12.69
C GLY A 18 0.75 11.82 -14.00
N SER A 19 -0.26 10.99 -14.25
CA SER A 19 -1.32 11.15 -15.27
C SER A 19 -2.46 10.22 -14.86
N TRP A 20 -3.48 10.05 -15.70
CA TRP A 20 -4.70 9.24 -15.48
C TRP A 20 -4.51 7.75 -15.08
N ALA A 21 -3.29 7.29 -14.79
CA ALA A 21 -2.96 6.04 -14.11
C ALA A 21 -2.48 6.29 -12.66
N PRO A 22 -3.32 6.85 -11.77
CA PRO A 22 -2.97 7.20 -10.38
C PRO A 22 -2.47 6.00 -9.57
N CYS A 23 -2.92 4.78 -9.94
CA CYS A 23 -2.65 3.55 -9.22
C CYS A 23 -1.39 2.80 -9.69
N GLY A 24 -0.61 3.37 -10.61
CA GLY A 24 0.61 2.71 -11.12
C GLY A 24 0.37 1.50 -12.03
N TYR A 25 -0.87 1.05 -12.19
CA TYR A 25 -1.28 -0.10 -12.99
C TYR A 25 -2.04 0.31 -14.26
N ASP A 26 -1.72 -0.34 -15.38
CA ASP A 26 -2.48 -0.24 -16.63
C ASP A 26 -2.71 -1.65 -17.19
N ASP A 27 -3.97 -1.96 -17.52
CA ASP A 27 -4.35 -3.29 -18.01
C ASP A 27 -3.67 -3.66 -19.34
N ARG A 28 -3.21 -2.67 -20.11
CA ARG A 28 -2.53 -2.86 -21.39
C ARG A 28 -1.05 -3.25 -21.23
N HIS A 29 -0.48 -3.07 -20.04
CA HIS A 29 0.91 -3.43 -19.77
C HIS A 29 1.03 -4.92 -19.42
N ASN A 30 2.16 -5.52 -19.83
CA ASN A 30 2.46 -6.94 -19.63
C ASN A 30 3.69 -7.18 -18.75
N SER A 31 4.13 -6.16 -18.00
CA SER A 31 5.21 -6.29 -17.02
C SER A 31 4.91 -5.51 -15.74
N ILE A 32 5.37 -6.07 -14.62
CA ILE A 32 5.24 -5.55 -13.27
C ILE A 32 6.64 -5.16 -12.77
N GLU A 33 6.70 -4.01 -12.11
CA GLU A 33 7.91 -3.47 -11.47
C GLU A 33 7.83 -3.51 -9.94
N GLY A 34 6.83 -4.19 -9.38
CA GLY A 34 6.73 -4.42 -7.94
C GLY A 34 5.33 -4.18 -7.42
N PHE A 35 5.21 -4.22 -6.10
CA PHE A 35 3.95 -4.12 -5.37
C PHE A 35 4.02 -2.96 -4.38
N GLY A 36 3.25 -1.91 -4.63
CA GLY A 36 3.16 -0.72 -3.77
C GLY A 36 2.20 -0.93 -2.60
N HIS A 37 2.39 -0.16 -1.52
CA HIS A 37 1.61 -0.29 -0.29
C HIS A 37 0.69 0.90 0.01
N PHE A 38 1.09 2.09 -0.46
CA PHE A 38 0.32 3.33 -0.34
C PHE A 38 -0.27 3.71 -1.70
N HIS A 39 -1.60 3.80 -1.75
CA HIS A 39 -2.34 4.27 -2.92
C HIS A 39 -3.41 5.28 -2.49
N GLU A 40 -3.03 6.54 -2.39
CA GLU A 40 -3.96 7.66 -2.27
C GLU A 40 -3.57 8.76 -3.25
N PHE A 41 -4.46 9.71 -3.48
CA PHE A 41 -4.14 10.88 -4.28
C PHE A 41 -2.88 11.56 -3.74
N GLN A 42 -1.84 11.67 -4.58
CA GLN A 42 -0.52 12.22 -4.25
C GLN A 42 0.32 11.49 -3.20
N ILE A 43 -0.10 10.30 -2.78
CA ILE A 43 0.64 9.49 -1.79
C ILE A 43 1.00 8.16 -2.43
N GLY A 44 2.28 7.88 -2.44
CA GLY A 44 2.85 6.63 -2.94
C GLY A 44 4.24 6.43 -2.37
N GLY A 45 4.70 5.19 -2.41
CA GLY A 45 5.96 4.78 -1.82
C GLY A 45 5.88 3.36 -1.28
N LEU A 46 7.03 2.85 -0.84
CA LEU A 46 7.26 1.48 -0.41
C LEU A 46 6.81 0.46 -1.45
N VAL A 47 7.74 0.08 -2.32
CA VAL A 47 7.53 -0.97 -3.31
C VAL A 47 8.35 -2.19 -2.92
N ALA A 48 7.71 -3.35 -2.90
CA ALA A 48 8.39 -4.64 -2.73
C ALA A 48 8.36 -5.41 -4.06
N MET A 49 9.50 -5.99 -4.46
CA MET A 49 9.59 -6.86 -5.62
C MET A 49 10.36 -8.15 -5.27
N PRO A 50 9.71 -9.33 -5.32
CA PRO A 50 10.39 -10.60 -5.15
C PRO A 50 11.09 -11.00 -6.47
N VAL A 51 12.35 -11.40 -6.39
CA VAL A 51 13.17 -11.73 -7.56
C VAL A 51 14.07 -12.94 -7.30
N THR A 52 14.58 -13.55 -8.36
CA THR A 52 15.68 -14.53 -8.28
C THR A 52 16.83 -14.14 -9.20
N GLY A 53 18.05 -14.54 -8.87
CA GLY A 53 19.21 -14.39 -9.74
C GLY A 53 20.02 -13.13 -9.46
N LYS A 54 20.51 -12.49 -10.53
CA LYS A 54 21.39 -11.32 -10.44
C LYS A 54 20.64 -10.14 -9.84
N LEU A 55 21.27 -9.43 -8.88
CA LEU A 55 20.71 -8.21 -8.33
C LEU A 55 20.70 -7.09 -9.38
N GLN A 56 19.51 -6.53 -9.59
CA GLN A 56 19.27 -5.24 -10.24
C GLN A 56 18.51 -4.36 -9.24
N THR A 57 18.80 -3.06 -9.22
CA THR A 57 18.22 -2.13 -8.23
C THR A 57 17.29 -1.09 -8.85
N THR A 58 17.14 -1.13 -10.17
CA THR A 58 16.17 -0.34 -10.92
C THR A 58 15.28 -1.27 -11.75
N PRO A 59 14.01 -0.89 -12.01
CA PRO A 59 13.07 -1.77 -12.70
C PRO A 59 13.35 -1.94 -14.19
N GLY A 60 14.05 -1.00 -14.83
CA GLY A 60 14.08 -0.91 -16.28
C GLY A 60 12.82 -0.24 -16.83
N THR A 61 12.66 -0.19 -18.16
CA THR A 61 11.49 0.45 -18.80
C THR A 61 10.47 -0.59 -19.24
N LEU A 62 9.26 -0.14 -19.60
CA LEU A 62 8.22 -1.00 -20.20
C LEU A 62 8.70 -1.68 -21.49
N GLU A 63 9.46 -0.95 -22.30
CA GLU A 63 9.96 -1.40 -23.61
C GLU A 63 11.20 -2.29 -23.50
N LYS A 64 11.94 -2.19 -22.39
CA LYS A 64 13.20 -2.92 -22.13
C LYS A 64 13.23 -3.49 -20.71
N PRO A 65 12.29 -4.39 -20.36
CA PRO A 65 12.18 -4.93 -19.01
C PRO A 65 13.45 -5.68 -18.57
N GLU A 66 14.20 -6.27 -19.52
CA GLU A 66 15.44 -7.02 -19.26
C GLU A 66 16.58 -6.16 -18.71
N THR A 67 16.49 -4.83 -18.83
CA THR A 67 17.50 -3.91 -18.32
C THR A 67 17.43 -3.71 -16.81
N GLY A 68 16.33 -4.13 -16.17
CA GLY A 68 16.14 -4.04 -14.72
C GLY A 68 15.38 -5.24 -14.15
N TYR A 69 14.82 -5.07 -12.95
CA TYR A 69 14.18 -6.16 -12.21
C TYR A 69 12.71 -6.43 -12.58
N ARG A 70 12.17 -5.80 -13.63
CA ARG A 70 10.79 -6.03 -14.07
C ARG A 70 10.57 -7.49 -14.43
N SER A 71 9.36 -7.97 -14.16
CA SER A 71 8.93 -9.28 -14.64
C SER A 71 7.67 -9.16 -15.49
N THR A 72 7.69 -9.80 -16.64
CA THR A 72 6.52 -10.05 -17.47
C THR A 72 5.56 -11.03 -16.81
N PHE A 73 4.28 -10.92 -17.18
CA PHE A 73 3.22 -11.80 -16.74
C PHE A 73 2.20 -11.99 -17.87
N ASP A 74 1.41 -13.07 -17.81
CA ASP A 74 0.23 -13.21 -18.67
C ASP A 74 -1.04 -12.92 -17.87
N LYS A 75 -2.03 -12.29 -18.50
CA LYS A 75 -3.35 -12.02 -17.89
C LYS A 75 -4.09 -13.29 -17.41
N LYS A 76 -3.83 -14.43 -18.05
CA LYS A 76 -4.39 -15.73 -17.62
C LYS A 76 -3.82 -16.23 -16.29
N ASP A 77 -2.62 -15.76 -15.93
CA ASP A 77 -1.90 -16.14 -14.71
C ASP A 77 -1.99 -15.01 -13.65
N GLU A 78 -2.82 -14.00 -13.92
CA GLU A 78 -3.19 -12.92 -13.01
C GLU A 78 -4.62 -13.14 -12.51
N HIS A 79 -4.84 -12.92 -11.22
CA HIS A 79 -6.14 -13.04 -10.60
C HIS A 79 -6.35 -11.96 -9.56
N ALA A 80 -7.50 -11.29 -9.60
CA ALA A 80 -7.88 -10.26 -8.66
C ALA A 80 -9.34 -10.45 -8.24
N GLU A 81 -9.59 -10.33 -6.94
CA GLU A 81 -10.91 -10.33 -6.32
C GLU A 81 -10.91 -9.38 -5.11
N PRO A 82 -12.06 -8.91 -4.61
CA PRO A 82 -12.08 -8.02 -3.46
C PRO A 82 -11.33 -8.59 -2.24
N GLY A 83 -10.20 -7.98 -1.89
CA GLY A 83 -9.35 -8.39 -0.77
C GLY A 83 -8.23 -9.38 -1.11
N TYR A 84 -8.03 -9.75 -2.38
CA TYR A 84 -6.95 -10.64 -2.81
C TYR A 84 -6.46 -10.35 -4.23
N TYR A 85 -5.15 -10.43 -4.42
CA TYR A 85 -4.51 -10.38 -5.73
C TYR A 85 -3.45 -11.47 -5.84
N SER A 86 -3.27 -12.04 -7.03
CA SER A 86 -2.14 -12.91 -7.32
C SER A 86 -1.69 -12.81 -8.77
N VAL A 87 -0.39 -13.02 -8.99
CA VAL A 87 0.22 -13.06 -10.33
C VAL A 87 1.43 -13.99 -10.35
N PHE A 88 1.69 -14.61 -11.50
CA PHE A 88 2.93 -15.33 -11.74
C PHE A 88 3.96 -14.44 -12.46
N LEU A 89 5.10 -14.19 -11.80
CA LEU A 89 6.23 -13.41 -12.30
C LEU A 89 7.16 -14.33 -13.10
N LYS A 90 7.09 -14.27 -14.43
CA LYS A 90 7.69 -15.27 -15.32
C LYS A 90 9.20 -15.34 -15.25
N GLU A 91 9.87 -14.19 -15.23
CA GLU A 91 11.34 -14.05 -15.24
C GLU A 91 11.97 -14.71 -14.02
N TYR A 92 11.23 -14.75 -12.91
CA TYR A 92 11.72 -15.27 -11.64
C TYR A 92 11.08 -16.60 -11.26
N GLY A 93 10.06 -17.06 -11.98
CA GLY A 93 9.31 -18.26 -11.62
C GLY A 93 8.64 -18.16 -10.24
N ILE A 94 8.21 -16.95 -9.84
CA ILE A 94 7.65 -16.66 -8.52
C ILE A 94 6.14 -16.43 -8.64
N LYS A 95 5.35 -17.09 -7.79
CA LYS A 95 3.96 -16.70 -7.58
C LYS A 95 3.90 -15.66 -6.46
N ALA A 96 3.37 -14.48 -6.77
CA ALA A 96 3.12 -13.42 -5.80
C ALA A 96 1.63 -13.36 -5.45
N GLU A 97 1.34 -13.26 -4.15
CA GLU A 97 -0.02 -13.19 -3.62
C GLU A 97 -0.11 -12.09 -2.56
N LEU A 98 -1.17 -11.29 -2.61
CA LEU A 98 -1.37 -10.11 -1.77
C LEU A 98 -2.76 -10.16 -1.11
N THR A 99 -2.82 -9.79 0.16
CA THR A 99 -4.07 -9.49 0.89
C THR A 99 -3.80 -8.41 1.93
N ALA A 100 -4.83 -7.91 2.62
CA ALA A 100 -4.65 -6.81 3.57
C ALA A 100 -5.71 -6.83 4.68
N THR A 101 -5.32 -6.31 5.84
CA THR A 101 -6.24 -5.79 6.85
C THR A 101 -6.47 -4.29 6.59
N GLU A 102 -6.91 -3.53 7.61
CA GLU A 102 -7.14 -2.10 7.45
C GLU A 102 -5.82 -1.32 7.33
N ARG A 103 -4.79 -1.71 8.09
CA ARG A 103 -3.51 -0.99 8.19
C ARG A 103 -2.29 -1.86 7.93
N VAL A 104 -2.48 -3.16 7.66
CA VAL A 104 -1.39 -4.11 7.43
C VAL A 104 -1.53 -4.80 6.07
N GLY A 105 -0.46 -4.73 5.27
CA GLY A 105 -0.30 -5.50 4.05
C GLY A 105 0.26 -6.89 4.29
N PHE A 106 -0.21 -7.89 3.55
CA PHE A 106 0.29 -9.26 3.61
C PHE A 106 0.73 -9.70 2.23
N HIS A 107 1.97 -10.19 2.14
CA HIS A 107 2.53 -10.77 0.93
C HIS A 107 2.87 -12.24 1.20
N ARG A 108 2.62 -13.07 0.21
CA ARG A 108 3.06 -14.46 0.16
C ARG A 108 3.74 -14.69 -1.19
N TYR A 109 5.01 -15.06 -1.15
CA TYR A 109 5.82 -15.32 -2.33
C TYR A 109 6.24 -16.78 -2.37
N THR A 110 5.81 -17.51 -3.40
CA THR A 110 6.24 -18.89 -3.63
C THR A 110 7.40 -18.89 -4.59
N PHE A 111 8.60 -19.21 -4.09
CA PHE A 111 9.84 -19.19 -4.85
C PHE A 111 10.15 -20.53 -5.53
N PRO A 112 10.91 -20.53 -6.64
CA PRO A 112 11.56 -21.73 -7.14
C PRO A 112 12.75 -22.10 -6.25
N GLU A 113 13.40 -23.22 -6.57
CA GLU A 113 14.70 -23.53 -5.99
C GLU A 113 15.74 -22.54 -6.49
N SER A 114 16.42 -21.85 -5.58
CA SER A 114 17.47 -20.88 -5.91
C SER A 114 18.36 -20.58 -4.70
N THR A 115 19.63 -20.31 -4.95
CA THR A 115 20.57 -19.77 -3.95
C THR A 115 20.58 -18.24 -3.91
N ALA A 116 19.83 -17.61 -4.82
CA ALA A 116 19.81 -16.16 -5.02
C ALA A 116 18.38 -15.61 -5.10
N SER A 117 17.49 -16.08 -4.21
CA SER A 117 16.16 -15.49 -4.03
C SER A 117 16.25 -14.23 -3.20
N ARG A 118 15.48 -13.20 -3.56
CA ARG A 118 15.59 -11.87 -2.95
C ARG A 118 14.23 -11.19 -2.87
N ILE A 119 14.08 -10.29 -1.90
CA ILE A 119 13.04 -9.25 -1.93
C ILE A 119 13.76 -7.91 -1.99
N ILE A 120 13.43 -7.10 -3.00
CA ILE A 120 13.92 -5.73 -3.17
C ILE A 120 12.86 -4.78 -2.62
N PHE A 121 13.30 -3.81 -1.83
CA PHE A 121 12.49 -2.71 -1.33
C PHE A 121 12.98 -1.41 -1.93
N ASP A 122 12.13 -0.75 -2.70
CA ASP A 122 12.35 0.59 -3.21
C ASP A 122 11.50 1.58 -2.41
N ILE A 123 12.17 2.55 -1.78
CA ILE A 123 11.54 3.57 -0.92
C ILE A 123 11.90 4.99 -1.32
N GLY A 124 12.91 5.16 -2.17
CA GLY A 124 13.50 6.45 -2.48
C GLY A 124 13.09 7.01 -3.85
N HIS A 125 12.42 6.22 -4.69
CA HIS A 125 11.94 6.69 -5.99
C HIS A 125 10.48 7.14 -5.93
N ARG A 126 10.12 8.09 -6.80
CA ARG A 126 8.73 8.52 -7.01
C ARG A 126 7.89 7.35 -7.51
N GLN A 127 6.68 7.20 -6.96
CA GLN A 127 5.73 6.14 -7.30
C GLN A 127 4.38 6.71 -7.72
N GLY A 128 4.01 6.49 -8.99
CA GLY A 128 2.70 6.85 -9.52
C GLY A 128 2.46 8.36 -9.45
N GLU A 129 1.30 8.76 -8.93
CA GLU A 129 0.95 10.17 -8.70
C GLU A 129 1.58 10.78 -7.44
N SER A 130 2.35 10.00 -6.67
CA SER A 130 3.16 10.60 -5.61
C SER A 130 4.09 11.64 -6.21
N SER A 131 4.46 12.64 -5.43
CA SER A 131 5.54 13.52 -5.83
C SER A 131 6.90 12.83 -5.72
N GLY A 132 7.96 13.56 -6.09
CA GLY A 132 9.32 13.21 -5.70
C GLY A 132 9.45 13.01 -4.19
N VAL A 133 10.23 11.99 -3.81
CA VAL A 133 10.65 11.73 -2.44
C VAL A 133 11.61 12.84 -2.01
N THR A 134 11.40 13.39 -0.81
CA THR A 134 12.30 14.39 -0.21
C THR A 134 13.29 13.77 0.75
N GLU A 135 12.88 12.71 1.45
CA GLU A 135 13.73 11.92 2.33
C GLU A 135 13.12 10.52 2.44
N ALA A 136 13.94 9.48 2.36
CA ALA A 136 13.50 8.14 2.71
C ALA A 136 14.59 7.41 3.51
N THR A 137 14.18 6.68 4.54
CA THR A 137 15.06 5.91 5.42
C THR A 137 14.54 4.50 5.57
N MET A 138 15.44 3.52 5.61
CA MET A 138 15.10 2.13 5.94
C MET A 138 16.26 1.50 6.69
N LYS A 139 15.94 0.65 7.65
CA LYS A 139 16.92 -0.20 8.31
C LYS A 139 16.38 -1.59 8.60
N LEU A 140 17.27 -2.56 8.67
CA LEU A 140 17.01 -3.89 9.22
C LEU A 140 17.13 -3.83 10.75
N SER A 141 15.99 -3.65 11.44
CA SER A 141 15.89 -3.60 12.90
C SER A 141 15.71 -5.00 13.50
N GLY A 142 16.79 -5.80 13.53
CA GLY A 142 16.78 -7.14 14.12
C GLY A 142 17.06 -8.24 13.09
N LYS A 143 16.55 -9.46 13.31
CA LYS A 143 16.86 -10.60 12.44
C LYS A 143 16.03 -10.65 11.15
N ASN A 144 14.79 -10.17 11.20
CA ASN A 144 13.81 -10.33 10.11
C ASN A 144 12.76 -9.21 10.10
N THR A 145 13.11 -8.06 10.69
CA THR A 145 12.24 -6.90 10.80
C THR A 145 12.94 -5.71 10.15
N LEU A 146 12.25 -5.00 9.27
CA LEU A 146 12.72 -3.74 8.71
C LEU A 146 11.78 -2.62 9.13
N GLU A 147 12.31 -1.42 9.34
CA GLU A 147 11.50 -0.24 9.63
C GLU A 147 12.02 0.95 8.84
N GLY A 148 11.13 1.85 8.46
CA GLY A 148 11.52 2.98 7.62
C GLY A 148 10.46 4.06 7.47
N THR A 149 10.90 5.17 6.88
CA THR A 149 10.08 6.35 6.64
C THR A 149 10.24 6.82 5.20
N ILE A 150 9.17 7.37 4.64
CA ILE A 150 9.17 8.00 3.32
C ILE A 150 8.50 9.36 3.49
N GLU A 151 9.19 10.42 3.11
CA GLU A 151 8.65 11.76 3.04
C GLU A 151 8.52 12.19 1.59
N THR A 152 7.35 12.72 1.24
CA THR A 152 7.02 13.23 -0.09
C THR A 152 6.48 14.65 0.02
N PHE A 153 6.55 15.36 -1.10
CA PHE A 153 6.04 16.72 -1.27
C PHE A 153 4.81 16.75 -2.20
N PRO A 154 3.55 16.71 -1.73
CA PRO A 154 2.40 16.59 -2.63
C PRO A 154 2.36 17.70 -3.71
N GLU A 155 2.50 17.32 -4.99
CA GLU A 155 2.68 18.26 -6.12
C GLU A 155 1.57 19.32 -6.21
N TYR A 156 0.30 18.93 -5.99
CA TYR A 156 -0.82 19.88 -6.04
C TYR A 156 -0.82 20.81 -4.83
N LEU A 157 -0.10 20.54 -3.74
CA LEU A 157 -0.02 21.49 -2.62
C LEU A 157 0.99 22.62 -2.87
N LYS A 158 1.82 22.59 -3.94
CA LYS A 158 2.79 23.68 -4.22
C LYS A 158 2.16 25.05 -4.29
N PHE A 159 0.96 25.15 -4.86
CA PHE A 159 0.34 26.44 -5.12
C PHE A 159 -0.16 27.14 -3.84
N CYS A 160 -0.44 26.38 -2.77
CA CYS A 160 -1.01 26.92 -1.53
C CYS A 160 -0.12 26.70 -0.29
N ASP A 161 0.61 25.59 -0.20
CA ASP A 161 1.54 25.30 0.90
C ASP A 161 2.80 24.55 0.40
N PRO A 162 3.80 25.26 -0.13
CA PRO A 162 5.04 24.65 -0.65
C PRO A 162 5.95 24.05 0.45
N LYS A 163 5.63 24.27 1.73
CA LYS A 163 6.39 23.71 2.85
C LYS A 163 5.77 22.43 3.40
N LYS A 164 4.52 22.11 3.02
CA LYS A 164 3.85 20.89 3.46
C LYS A 164 4.63 19.66 3.02
N ARG A 165 4.65 18.65 3.87
CA ARG A 165 5.22 17.32 3.60
C ARG A 165 4.25 16.26 4.09
N VAL A 166 4.23 15.12 3.42
CA VAL A 166 3.52 13.92 3.86
C VAL A 166 4.56 12.89 4.22
N LYS A 167 4.50 12.39 5.46
CA LYS A 167 5.42 11.38 5.96
C LYS A 167 4.68 10.08 6.23
N MET A 168 5.16 9.02 5.60
CA MET A 168 4.69 7.66 5.74
C MET A 168 5.71 6.87 6.56
N TYR A 169 5.21 5.97 7.38
CA TYR A 169 5.98 5.12 8.27
C TYR A 169 5.57 3.68 8.03
N PHE A 170 6.55 2.78 8.05
CA PHE A 170 6.28 1.36 7.84
C PHE A 170 7.18 0.47 8.67
N VAL A 171 6.67 -0.72 8.97
CA VAL A 171 7.39 -1.82 9.62
C VAL A 171 7.07 -3.11 8.87
N ILE A 172 8.12 -3.81 8.47
CA ILE A 172 8.05 -5.05 7.71
C ILE A 172 8.52 -6.18 8.60
N GLN A 173 7.72 -7.24 8.71
CA GLN A 173 8.05 -8.46 9.43
C GLN A 173 8.04 -9.64 8.45
N LEU A 174 9.18 -10.31 8.33
CA LEU A 174 9.31 -11.51 7.49
C LEU A 174 9.16 -12.77 8.33
N ASN A 175 8.58 -13.82 7.76
CA ASN A 175 8.53 -15.14 8.40
C ASN A 175 9.87 -15.89 8.35
N LYS A 176 10.83 -15.40 7.55
CA LYS A 176 12.15 -16.00 7.34
C LYS A 176 13.26 -14.99 7.59
N THR A 177 14.30 -15.42 8.30
CA THR A 177 15.53 -14.64 8.50
C THR A 177 16.33 -14.57 7.20
N PRO A 178 16.70 -13.36 6.71
CA PRO A 178 17.58 -13.22 5.55
C PRO A 178 18.96 -13.85 5.82
N GLN A 179 19.55 -14.47 4.79
CA GLN A 179 20.93 -14.98 4.84
C GLN A 179 21.95 -13.86 4.67
N SER A 180 21.62 -12.86 3.87
CA SER A 180 22.40 -11.64 3.70
C SER A 180 21.47 -10.50 3.27
N TYR A 181 21.98 -9.29 3.36
CA TYR A 181 21.25 -8.07 3.04
C TYR A 181 22.23 -7.01 2.55
N GLY A 182 21.68 -5.94 2.00
CA GLY A 182 22.41 -4.72 1.71
C GLY A 182 21.46 -3.61 1.30
N SER A 183 22.03 -2.45 1.02
CA SER A 183 21.28 -1.31 0.52
C SER A 183 21.71 -0.91 -0.87
N PHE A 184 20.94 -0.03 -1.48
CA PHE A 184 21.32 0.64 -2.71
C PHE A 184 20.90 2.11 -2.69
N VAL A 185 21.56 2.88 -3.55
CA VAL A 185 21.16 4.21 -3.99
C VAL A 185 21.30 4.21 -5.50
N GLU A 186 20.19 4.37 -6.22
CA GLU A 186 20.13 4.21 -7.68
C GLU A 186 20.68 2.83 -8.10
N ASN A 187 21.73 2.81 -8.93
CA ASN A 187 22.41 1.60 -9.39
C ASN A 187 23.57 1.14 -8.52
N LYS A 188 23.91 1.87 -7.44
CA LYS A 188 25.05 1.56 -6.58
C LYS A 188 24.61 0.73 -5.38
N THR A 189 25.20 -0.45 -5.22
CA THR A 189 24.91 -1.37 -4.12
C THR A 189 25.95 -1.29 -3.00
N PHE A 190 25.51 -1.59 -1.79
CA PHE A 190 26.31 -1.59 -0.58
C PHE A 190 25.99 -2.85 0.25
N ASP A 191 26.81 -3.87 0.08
CA ASP A 191 26.61 -5.17 0.70
C ASP A 191 26.82 -5.09 2.22
N GLY A 192 25.96 -5.76 3.00
CA GLY A 192 26.03 -5.76 4.46
C GLY A 192 25.63 -4.44 5.13
N GLN A 193 25.26 -3.42 4.36
CA GLN A 193 24.76 -2.16 4.92
C GLN A 193 23.31 -2.34 5.40
N ALA A 194 23.12 -2.30 6.72
CA ALA A 194 21.84 -2.55 7.37
C ALA A 194 20.91 -1.33 7.40
N GLU A 195 21.39 -0.15 7.00
CA GLU A 195 20.62 1.11 7.02
C GLU A 195 20.90 1.95 5.78
N THR A 196 19.88 2.58 5.23
CA THR A 196 19.99 3.47 4.08
C THR A 196 19.18 4.74 4.28
N LYS A 197 19.64 5.84 3.68
CA LYS A 197 18.98 7.14 3.70
C LYS A 197 19.22 7.88 2.38
N GLY A 198 18.19 8.58 1.90
CA GLY A 198 18.31 9.53 0.79
C GLY A 198 17.19 9.41 -0.21
N ILE A 199 17.42 9.96 -1.39
CA ILE A 199 16.56 9.81 -2.57
C ILE A 199 17.10 8.66 -3.41
N GLY A 200 16.23 7.94 -4.11
CA GLY A 200 16.59 6.81 -4.97
C GLY A 200 17.12 5.58 -4.22
N ASN A 201 16.92 5.53 -2.90
CA ASN A 201 17.47 4.48 -2.06
C ASN A 201 16.49 3.32 -1.81
N GLY A 202 17.07 2.21 -1.37
CA GLY A 202 16.32 1.03 -0.98
C GLY A 202 17.20 -0.04 -0.34
N MET A 203 16.59 -1.17 -0.02
CA MET A 203 17.26 -2.34 0.55
C MET A 203 16.93 -3.60 -0.22
N TYR A 204 17.82 -4.58 -0.19
CA TYR A 204 17.55 -5.92 -0.66
C TYR A 204 17.90 -6.93 0.43
N ILE A 205 17.11 -7.99 0.52
CA ILE A 205 17.30 -9.09 1.46
C ILE A 205 17.32 -10.42 0.71
N ASN A 206 18.22 -11.31 1.08
CA ASN A 206 18.53 -12.52 0.31
C ASN A 206 18.21 -13.78 1.09
N PHE A 207 17.81 -14.80 0.35
CA PHE A 207 17.46 -16.12 0.84
C PHE A 207 17.97 -17.19 -0.14
N ALA A 208 18.29 -18.36 0.38
CA ALA A 208 18.23 -19.60 -0.38
C ALA A 208 16.81 -20.18 -0.20
N THR A 209 16.20 -20.64 -1.29
CA THR A 209 14.86 -21.24 -1.29
C THR A 209 14.89 -22.60 -1.97
N LYS A 210 14.02 -23.50 -1.53
CA LYS A 210 13.68 -24.75 -2.21
C LYS A 210 12.51 -24.53 -3.17
N LYS A 211 12.30 -25.47 -4.10
CA LYS A 211 11.16 -25.45 -5.01
C LYS A 211 9.85 -25.41 -4.23
N GLY A 212 9.04 -24.37 -4.47
CA GLY A 212 7.75 -24.18 -3.82
C GLY A 212 7.85 -23.63 -2.40
N GLU A 213 9.03 -23.17 -1.97
CA GLU A 213 9.19 -22.59 -0.64
C GLU A 213 8.51 -21.22 -0.57
N VAL A 214 7.76 -21.00 0.50
CA VAL A 214 6.98 -19.79 0.72
C VAL A 214 7.71 -18.86 1.68
N VAL A 215 7.93 -17.62 1.25
CA VAL A 215 8.36 -16.51 2.10
C VAL A 215 7.19 -15.54 2.24
N GLU A 216 6.78 -15.28 3.48
CA GLU A 216 5.69 -14.36 3.80
C GLU A 216 6.23 -13.09 4.46
N MET A 217 5.54 -11.99 4.20
CA MET A 217 5.87 -10.67 4.71
C MET A 217 4.60 -9.94 5.15
N GLN A 218 4.64 -9.35 6.35
CA GLN A 218 3.59 -8.50 6.89
C GLN A 218 4.12 -7.07 6.99
N VAL A 219 3.32 -6.08 6.60
CA VAL A 219 3.76 -4.68 6.51
C VAL A 219 2.77 -3.77 7.21
N GLY A 220 3.11 -3.33 8.43
CA GLY A 220 2.33 -2.34 9.16
C GLY A 220 2.62 -0.93 8.65
N LEU A 221 1.56 -0.17 8.37
CA LEU A 221 1.63 1.17 7.81
C LEU A 221 1.13 2.21 8.82
N SER A 222 1.64 3.44 8.75
CA SER A 222 1.16 4.58 9.53
C SER A 222 1.50 5.90 8.85
N TYR A 223 0.69 6.93 9.09
CA TYR A 223 1.01 8.32 8.74
C TYR A 223 1.58 9.14 9.89
N THR A 224 1.79 8.54 11.07
CA THR A 224 2.12 9.29 12.29
C THR A 224 3.48 8.95 12.88
N SER A 225 3.85 7.66 12.96
CA SER A 225 5.15 7.23 13.51
C SER A 225 5.48 5.76 13.22
N ILE A 226 6.76 5.41 13.36
CA ILE A 226 7.21 4.00 13.37
C ILE A 226 6.53 3.21 14.50
N GLU A 227 6.40 3.80 15.69
CA GLU A 227 5.80 3.11 16.83
C GLU A 227 4.33 2.79 16.61
N ASN A 228 3.59 3.68 15.94
CA ASN A 228 2.22 3.37 15.53
C ASN A 228 2.16 2.35 14.39
N ALA A 229 3.10 2.35 13.44
CA ALA A 229 3.20 1.27 12.46
C ALA A 229 3.46 -0.10 13.12
N LYS A 230 4.33 -0.17 14.15
CA LYS A 230 4.53 -1.38 14.98
C LYS A 230 3.25 -1.78 15.71
N LEU A 231 2.53 -0.79 16.27
CA LEU A 231 1.29 -1.04 17.00
C LEU A 231 0.19 -1.56 16.08
N ASN A 232 0.04 -0.99 14.87
CA ASN A 232 -0.89 -1.44 13.85
C ASN A 232 -0.56 -2.89 13.43
N LEU A 233 0.71 -3.18 13.15
CA LEU A 233 1.18 -4.53 12.85
C LEU A 233 0.84 -5.51 13.97
N LYS A 234 1.16 -5.17 15.21
CA LYS A 234 0.86 -6.02 16.38
C LYS A 234 -0.63 -6.26 16.55
N ALA A 235 -1.46 -5.22 16.41
CA ALA A 235 -2.90 -5.30 16.64
C ALA A 235 -3.62 -6.12 15.56
N GLU A 236 -3.20 -6.01 14.29
CA GLU A 236 -3.92 -6.59 13.16
C GLU A 236 -3.29 -7.89 12.61
N ALA A 237 -2.01 -8.17 12.88
CA ALA A 237 -1.30 -9.32 12.29
C ALA A 237 -0.82 -10.39 13.27
N THR A 238 -0.80 -10.13 14.58
CA THR A 238 -0.33 -11.13 15.56
C THR A 238 -1.20 -12.38 15.53
N GLY A 239 -0.58 -13.53 15.27
CA GLY A 239 -1.27 -14.83 15.19
C GLY A 239 -2.11 -15.04 13.93
N GLN A 240 -2.11 -14.09 12.99
CA GLN A 240 -2.85 -14.19 11.74
C GLN A 240 -2.02 -14.88 10.66
N THR A 241 -2.64 -15.82 9.95
CA THR A 241 -2.08 -16.40 8.72
C THR A 241 -2.57 -15.63 7.51
N PHE A 242 -1.84 -15.69 6.39
CA PHE A 242 -2.27 -15.04 5.15
C PHE A 242 -3.66 -15.54 4.69
N ASP A 243 -3.95 -16.84 4.80
CA ASP A 243 -5.25 -17.40 4.40
C ASP A 243 -6.40 -16.92 5.31
N ALA A 244 -6.15 -16.77 6.61
CA ALA A 244 -7.14 -16.22 7.54
C ALA A 244 -7.46 -14.75 7.23
N VAL A 245 -6.43 -13.95 6.91
CA VAL A 245 -6.61 -12.54 6.50
C VAL A 245 -7.34 -12.47 5.16
N LYS A 246 -6.99 -13.31 4.18
CA LYS A 246 -7.70 -13.41 2.90
C LYS A 246 -9.20 -13.69 3.12
N ALA A 247 -9.52 -14.69 3.94
CA ALA A 247 -10.90 -15.04 4.24
C ALA A 247 -11.66 -13.89 4.93
N THR A 248 -11.04 -13.28 5.94
CA THR A 248 -11.61 -12.13 6.65
C THR A 248 -11.83 -10.92 5.71
N ALA A 249 -10.89 -10.65 4.80
CA ALA A 249 -11.01 -9.58 3.82
C ALA A 249 -12.18 -9.85 2.86
N HIS A 250 -12.33 -11.08 2.38
CA HIS A 250 -13.45 -11.50 1.55
C HIS A 250 -14.80 -11.33 2.26
N GLU A 251 -14.90 -11.73 3.53
CA GLU A 251 -16.10 -11.55 4.35
C GLU A 251 -16.44 -10.08 4.54
N LYS A 252 -15.46 -9.23 4.89
CA LYS A 252 -15.66 -7.77 5.02
C LYS A 252 -16.13 -7.15 3.71
N TRP A 253 -15.58 -7.57 2.56
CA TRP A 253 -16.04 -7.09 1.26
C TRP A 253 -17.46 -7.54 0.95
N ASN A 254 -17.81 -8.80 1.22
CA ASN A 254 -19.17 -9.30 1.04
C ASN A 254 -20.17 -8.56 1.94
N GLU A 255 -19.83 -8.25 3.19
CA GLU A 255 -20.67 -7.43 4.07
C GLU A 255 -20.96 -6.07 3.43
N LYS A 256 -19.92 -5.35 2.97
CA LYS A 256 -20.09 -4.00 2.41
C LYS A 256 -20.79 -3.99 1.05
N LEU A 257 -20.45 -4.91 0.16
CA LEU A 257 -21.11 -5.02 -1.15
C LEU A 257 -22.54 -5.54 -1.01
N GLY A 258 -22.80 -6.42 -0.03
CA GLY A 258 -24.10 -7.00 0.27
C GLY A 258 -25.14 -6.04 0.82
N ARG A 259 -24.74 -4.81 1.20
CA ARG A 259 -25.69 -3.76 1.64
C ARG A 259 -26.67 -3.34 0.54
N ILE A 260 -26.34 -3.58 -0.73
CA ILE A 260 -27.26 -3.39 -1.85
C ILE A 260 -27.41 -4.71 -2.59
N LYS A 261 -28.62 -5.28 -2.54
CA LYS A 261 -28.97 -6.49 -3.28
C LYS A 261 -29.56 -6.11 -4.64
N VAL A 262 -28.94 -6.61 -5.70
CA VAL A 262 -29.44 -6.46 -7.08
C VAL A 262 -29.86 -7.82 -7.63
N GLU A 263 -31.10 -7.89 -8.14
CA GLU A 263 -31.65 -9.07 -8.81
C GLU A 263 -31.77 -8.78 -10.31
N THR A 264 -31.06 -9.56 -11.12
CA THR A 264 -31.07 -9.46 -12.58
C THR A 264 -30.71 -10.81 -13.19
N LYS A 265 -31.25 -11.09 -14.38
CA LYS A 265 -30.87 -12.27 -15.17
C LYS A 265 -29.58 -12.04 -15.98
N ASP A 266 -29.15 -10.77 -16.12
CA ASP A 266 -27.95 -10.39 -16.85
C ASP A 266 -26.73 -10.35 -15.92
N SER A 267 -25.82 -11.32 -16.09
CA SER A 267 -24.59 -11.42 -15.29
C SER A 267 -23.62 -10.27 -15.53
N ILE A 268 -23.59 -9.68 -16.73
CA ILE A 268 -22.72 -8.55 -17.07
C ILE A 268 -23.15 -7.31 -16.28
N ASN A 269 -24.46 -7.06 -16.19
CA ASN A 269 -24.97 -5.94 -15.39
C ASN A 269 -24.67 -6.13 -13.91
N LYS A 270 -24.72 -7.37 -13.40
CA LYS A 270 -24.34 -7.67 -12.02
C LYS A 270 -22.84 -7.40 -11.76
N VAL A 271 -21.96 -7.79 -12.69
CA VAL A 271 -20.53 -7.49 -12.61
C VAL A 271 -20.30 -5.98 -12.62
N LYS A 272 -20.85 -5.24 -13.60
CA LYS A 272 -20.70 -3.78 -13.69
C LYS A 272 -21.17 -3.08 -12.41
N PHE A 273 -22.31 -3.50 -11.86
CA PHE A 273 -22.84 -2.94 -10.63
C PHE A 273 -21.91 -3.14 -9.44
N TYR A 274 -21.50 -4.38 -9.16
CA TYR A 274 -20.67 -4.67 -7.98
C TYR A 274 -19.23 -4.19 -8.13
N THR A 275 -18.68 -4.15 -9.36
CA THR A 275 -17.38 -3.50 -9.62
C THR A 275 -17.45 -1.99 -9.40
N GLY A 276 -18.53 -1.33 -9.86
CA GLY A 276 -18.76 0.09 -9.59
C GLY A 276 -18.90 0.38 -8.09
N LEU A 277 -19.67 -0.47 -7.39
CA LEU A 277 -19.84 -0.36 -5.94
C LEU A 277 -18.52 -0.61 -5.20
N TYR A 278 -17.71 -1.57 -5.63
CA TYR A 278 -16.37 -1.80 -5.10
C TYR A 278 -15.50 -0.55 -5.21
N HIS A 279 -15.45 0.11 -6.36
CA HIS A 279 -14.68 1.35 -6.56
C HIS A 279 -15.17 2.51 -5.66
N ALA A 280 -16.47 2.58 -5.37
CA ALA A 280 -17.03 3.58 -4.44
C ALA A 280 -16.55 3.42 -2.98
N LEU A 281 -15.89 2.31 -2.66
CA LEU A 281 -15.39 1.98 -1.31
C LEU A 281 -13.86 1.90 -1.20
N LEU A 282 -13.13 2.40 -2.21
CA LEU A 282 -11.65 2.38 -2.25
C LEU A 282 -10.98 3.68 -1.83
N GLY A 283 -11.60 4.83 -2.14
CA GLY A 283 -11.04 6.16 -1.91
C GLY A 283 -11.23 6.66 -0.48
N ARG A 284 -10.58 7.78 -0.13
CA ARG A 284 -10.64 8.42 1.20
C ARG A 284 -10.40 7.41 2.32
N GLY A 285 -9.27 6.73 2.17
CA GLY A 285 -8.87 5.66 3.05
C GLY A 285 -8.50 6.17 4.43
N LEU A 286 -8.47 5.20 5.33
CA LEU A 286 -8.13 5.38 6.73
C LEU A 286 -6.77 6.09 6.89
N ALA A 287 -6.76 7.15 7.71
CA ALA A 287 -5.58 7.95 8.00
C ALA A 287 -5.16 7.89 9.49
N SER A 288 -5.95 7.21 10.33
CA SER A 288 -5.68 7.03 11.76
C SER A 288 -5.15 5.64 12.09
N ASP A 289 -4.27 5.57 13.08
CA ASP A 289 -3.73 4.34 13.65
C ASP A 289 -4.74 3.67 14.61
N VAL A 290 -4.49 2.42 14.99
CA VAL A 290 -5.39 1.65 15.87
C VAL A 290 -5.61 2.30 17.24
N ASN A 291 -4.68 3.15 17.69
CA ASN A 291 -4.80 3.89 18.94
C ASN A 291 -5.46 5.27 18.78
N GLY A 292 -5.93 5.63 17.58
CA GLY A 292 -6.56 6.92 17.29
C GLY A 292 -5.60 8.07 17.04
N SER A 293 -4.29 7.83 16.92
CA SER A 293 -3.37 8.85 16.42
C SER A 293 -3.62 9.11 14.94
N TYR A 294 -3.60 10.37 14.51
CA TYR A 294 -3.80 10.76 13.12
C TYR A 294 -2.96 11.99 12.75
N PRO A 295 -2.54 12.17 11.49
CA PRO A 295 -1.81 13.35 11.06
C PRO A 295 -2.73 14.58 11.02
N ARG A 296 -2.30 15.69 11.64
CA ARG A 296 -3.02 16.97 11.60
C ARG A 296 -2.53 17.89 10.50
N HIS A 297 -3.35 18.86 10.17
CA HIS A 297 -3.07 19.86 9.13
C HIS A 297 -2.01 20.87 9.53
N ASP A 298 -1.74 21.03 10.82
CA ASP A 298 -0.63 21.86 11.33
C ASP A 298 0.72 21.11 11.38
N GLY A 299 0.76 19.85 10.93
CA GLY A 299 1.95 19.00 10.95
C GLY A 299 2.20 18.29 12.29
N LYS A 300 1.32 18.49 13.28
CA LYS A 300 1.35 17.72 14.53
C LYS A 300 0.58 16.41 14.39
N ILE A 301 0.65 15.59 15.43
CA ILE A 301 -0.15 14.38 15.55
C ILE A 301 -1.34 14.66 16.46
N GLY A 302 -2.53 14.35 15.97
CA GLY A 302 -3.78 14.45 16.70
C GLY A 302 -4.10 13.15 17.41
N LYS A 303 -5.10 13.20 18.29
CA LYS A 303 -5.57 12.04 19.03
C LYS A 303 -7.08 12.03 19.07
N ILE A 304 -7.68 11.00 18.47
CA ILE A 304 -9.11 10.73 18.55
C ILE A 304 -9.43 10.34 20.00
N PRO A 305 -10.47 10.93 20.63
CA PRO A 305 -10.90 10.51 21.96
C PRO A 305 -11.26 9.02 21.97
N LEU A 306 -10.87 8.34 23.05
CA LEU A 306 -11.21 6.92 23.24
C LEU A 306 -12.60 6.77 23.88
N ASP A 307 -13.26 5.66 23.59
CA ASP A 307 -14.47 5.21 24.28
C ASP A 307 -14.14 4.52 25.61
N GLY A 308 -15.16 4.04 26.33
CA GLY A 308 -14.99 3.34 27.61
C GLY A 308 -14.20 2.04 27.54
N ASN A 309 -13.98 1.49 26.33
CA ASN A 309 -13.21 0.27 26.08
C ASN A 309 -11.79 0.57 25.57
N GLY A 310 -11.38 1.85 25.55
CA GLY A 310 -10.08 2.27 25.05
C GLY A 310 -9.95 2.24 23.53
N LYS A 311 -11.06 2.18 22.78
CA LYS A 311 -11.05 2.25 21.31
C LYS A 311 -11.32 3.68 20.84
N PRO A 312 -10.70 4.13 19.72
CA PRO A 312 -11.06 5.42 19.14
C PRO A 312 -12.56 5.50 18.85
N LYS A 313 -13.20 6.63 19.20
CA LYS A 313 -14.65 6.83 19.01
C LYS A 313 -15.09 6.83 17.54
N TYR A 314 -14.17 7.07 16.63
CA TYR A 314 -14.35 7.06 15.18
C TYR A 314 -12.98 6.82 14.53
N ASN A 315 -12.98 6.49 13.24
CA ASN A 315 -11.76 6.54 12.44
C ASN A 315 -11.59 7.92 11.78
N HIS A 316 -10.35 8.38 11.67
CA HIS A 316 -10.02 9.53 10.83
C HIS A 316 -9.66 9.06 9.42
N TYR A 317 -10.17 9.75 8.40
CA TYR A 317 -9.99 9.43 6.98
C TYR A 317 -9.25 10.55 6.25
N ASN A 318 -8.59 10.18 5.15
CA ASN A 318 -8.07 11.16 4.19
C ASN A 318 -9.23 11.76 3.36
N THR A 319 -9.03 12.94 2.79
CA THR A 319 -10.00 13.63 1.92
C THR A 319 -9.37 14.04 0.61
N ASP A 320 -10.12 13.88 -0.48
CA ASP A 320 -9.75 14.32 -1.82
C ASP A 320 -11.01 14.61 -2.66
N GLY A 321 -10.87 15.44 -3.70
CA GLY A 321 -11.85 15.54 -4.80
C GLY A 321 -13.32 15.69 -4.40
N ILE A 322 -13.63 16.39 -3.29
CA ILE A 322 -14.98 16.45 -2.72
C ILE A 322 -16.00 17.06 -3.68
N TRP A 323 -15.55 17.97 -4.55
CA TRP A 323 -16.36 18.60 -5.60
C TRP A 323 -17.03 17.58 -6.53
N GLY A 324 -16.36 16.48 -6.88
CA GLY A 324 -17.00 15.39 -7.64
C GLY A 324 -17.80 14.44 -6.75
N GLY A 325 -17.36 14.25 -5.51
CA GLY A 325 -17.92 13.26 -4.57
C GLY A 325 -19.30 13.62 -4.03
N PHE A 326 -19.64 14.90 -3.90
CA PHE A 326 -20.93 15.29 -3.31
C PHE A 326 -22.14 14.96 -4.21
N TRP A 327 -21.95 14.94 -5.54
CA TRP A 327 -23.01 14.61 -6.48
C TRP A 327 -23.40 13.13 -6.50
N ASN A 328 -22.53 12.24 -6.02
CA ASN A 328 -22.70 10.79 -6.15
C ASN A 328 -22.35 10.05 -4.85
N LEU A 329 -21.07 10.01 -4.47
CA LEU A 329 -20.55 9.24 -3.34
C LEU A 329 -21.19 9.66 -2.02
N GLY A 330 -21.39 10.95 -1.78
CA GLY A 330 -22.07 11.43 -0.57
C GLY A 330 -23.49 10.88 -0.44
N GLN A 331 -24.25 10.82 -1.54
CA GLN A 331 -25.60 10.26 -1.54
C GLN A 331 -25.59 8.74 -1.34
N LEU A 332 -24.72 8.03 -2.06
CA LEU A 332 -24.55 6.59 -1.92
C LEU A 332 -24.15 6.21 -0.49
N TRP A 333 -23.20 6.92 0.09
CA TRP A 333 -22.75 6.68 1.46
C TRP A 333 -23.81 7.03 2.48
N ALA A 334 -24.59 8.09 2.28
CA ALA A 334 -25.71 8.41 3.18
C ALA A 334 -26.76 7.28 3.20
N LEU A 335 -27.03 6.64 2.06
CA LEU A 335 -28.02 5.58 1.93
C LEU A 335 -27.51 4.21 2.41
N ALA A 336 -26.31 3.82 2.00
CA ALA A 336 -25.80 2.47 2.17
C ALA A 336 -24.63 2.36 3.17
N TYR A 337 -23.91 3.45 3.44
CA TYR A 337 -22.72 3.47 4.29
C TYR A 337 -22.72 4.62 5.32
N PRO A 338 -23.81 4.84 6.08
CA PRO A 338 -23.95 6.00 6.95
C PRO A 338 -22.96 5.98 8.13
N ASP A 339 -22.53 4.79 8.55
CA ASP A 339 -21.45 4.56 9.51
C ASP A 339 -20.14 5.20 9.04
N TYR A 340 -19.70 4.86 7.81
CA TYR A 340 -18.51 5.46 7.22
C TYR A 340 -18.68 6.96 6.98
N LEU A 341 -19.82 7.40 6.43
CA LEU A 341 -20.07 8.81 6.15
C LEU A 341 -19.98 9.67 7.43
N SER A 342 -20.51 9.18 8.55
CA SER A 342 -20.46 9.88 9.83
C SER A 342 -19.02 10.11 10.30
N GLU A 343 -18.18 9.07 10.24
CA GLU A 343 -16.76 9.18 10.62
C GLU A 343 -15.96 10.05 9.65
N TYR A 344 -16.27 9.97 8.35
CA TYR A 344 -15.69 10.84 7.33
C TYR A 344 -16.05 12.33 7.57
N LEU A 345 -17.32 12.63 7.90
CA LEU A 345 -17.73 13.99 8.25
C LEU A 345 -17.06 14.48 9.54
N GLN A 346 -16.87 13.60 10.53
CA GLN A 346 -16.12 13.95 11.73
C GLN A 346 -14.66 14.34 11.40
N SER A 347 -14.02 13.65 10.47
CA SER A 347 -12.67 14.01 9.97
C SER A 347 -12.64 15.42 9.35
N ASN A 348 -13.70 15.81 8.63
CA ASN A 348 -13.82 17.15 8.05
C ASN A 348 -14.10 18.22 9.12
N ILE A 349 -14.84 17.90 10.18
CA ILE A 349 -15.03 18.80 11.32
C ILE A 349 -13.71 19.00 12.08
N ASP A 350 -12.92 17.94 12.25
CA ASP A 350 -11.61 18.02 12.87
C ASP A 350 -10.67 18.89 12.02
N PHE A 351 -10.64 18.69 10.70
CA PHE A 351 -9.97 19.58 9.76
C PHE A 351 -10.38 21.05 9.97
N ALA A 352 -11.68 21.34 10.03
CA ALA A 352 -12.16 22.73 10.19
C ALA A 352 -11.76 23.37 11.52
N LYS A 353 -11.67 22.59 12.61
CA LYS A 353 -11.12 23.08 13.88
C LYS A 353 -9.62 23.38 13.79
N GLU A 354 -8.89 22.65 12.95
CA GLU A 354 -7.45 22.79 12.76
C GLU A 354 -7.08 23.95 11.83
N THR A 355 -7.91 24.20 10.81
CA THR A 355 -7.59 25.13 9.71
C THR A 355 -8.48 26.37 9.68
N GLY A 356 -9.68 26.32 10.27
CA GLY A 356 -10.65 27.41 10.25
C GLY A 356 -11.69 27.34 9.12
N TRP A 357 -11.64 26.33 8.25
CA TRP A 357 -12.60 26.11 7.16
C TRP A 357 -12.78 24.61 6.88
N LEU A 358 -13.91 24.23 6.30
CA LEU A 358 -14.11 22.87 5.80
C LEU A 358 -13.25 22.63 4.54
N HIS A 359 -12.91 21.37 4.29
CA HIS A 359 -12.25 20.94 3.06
C HIS A 359 -13.20 20.98 1.86
#